data_AF-A0A6L3X5N9-F1
#
_entry.id   AF-A0A6L3X5N9-F1
#
_cell.length_a   1.000
_cell.length_b   1.000
_cell.length_c   1.000
_cell.angle_alpha   90.00
_cell.angle_beta   90.00
_cell.angle_gamma   90.00
#
_symmetry.space_group_name_H-M   'P 1'
#
loop_
_entity.id
_entity.type
_entity.pdbx_description
1 polymer ?
#
loop_
_entity_poly.entity_id
_entity_poly.type
_entity_poly.pdbx_seq_one_letter_code
_entity_poly.pdbx_strand_id
1 'polypeptide(L)'
;TGDPDELFALLSAMPGEKVAKIKVGLYEAVRDGMVVNLLLEAIPDLHLRLDANRAWTPLRAQQFAKYVNPAYRSRIAFLEEPCKTRDASRAFARETGIAIAWDES
;
A
#
# COMPACT_ATOMS: atom_id res chain seq x y z
N THR A 1 14.09 -9.18 -4.94
CA THR A 1 13.64 -10.46 -5.50
C THR A 1 12.12 -10.46 -5.47
N GLY A 2 11.44 -11.37 -6.18
CA GLY A 2 9.97 -11.46 -6.17
C GLY A 2 9.41 -12.42 -5.12
N ASP A 3 10.28 -13.00 -4.29
CA ASP A 3 9.96 -14.02 -3.30
C ASP A 3 9.44 -13.36 -2.00
N PRO A 4 8.20 -13.66 -1.58
CA PRO A 4 7.64 -13.16 -0.32
C PRO A 4 8.46 -13.54 0.91
N ASP A 5 9.04 -14.75 0.97
CA ASP A 5 9.71 -15.24 2.18
C ASP A 5 11.04 -14.51 2.42
N GLU A 6 11.79 -14.25 1.33
CA GLU A 6 12.99 -13.42 1.39
C GLU A 6 12.67 -11.98 1.79
N LEU A 7 11.56 -11.43 1.28
CA LEU A 7 11.10 -10.09 1.65
C LEU A 7 10.76 -10.01 3.13
N PHE A 8 10.09 -11.02 3.69
CA PHE A 8 9.80 -11.09 5.12
C PHE A 8 11.06 -11.13 5.98
N ALA A 9 12.01 -12.00 5.63
CA ALA A 9 13.27 -12.11 6.36
C ALA A 9 14.04 -10.78 6.33
N LEU A 10 14.11 -10.13 5.17
CA LEU A 10 14.77 -8.85 5.00
C LEU A 10 14.14 -7.75 5.85
N LEU A 11 12.81 -7.60 5.79
CA LEU A 11 12.09 -6.56 6.53
C LEU A 11 12.15 -6.78 8.04
N SER A 12 12.03 -8.04 8.49
CA SER A 12 12.08 -8.38 9.91
C SER A 12 13.46 -8.11 10.53
N ALA A 13 14.52 -8.26 9.75
CA ALA A 13 15.90 -8.02 10.18
C ALA A 13 16.33 -6.55 10.12
N MET A 14 15.49 -5.63 9.63
CA MET A 14 15.84 -4.20 9.54
C MET A 14 16.06 -3.59 10.93
N PRO A 15 17.23 -2.96 11.18
CA PRO A 15 17.47 -2.24 12.43
C PRO A 15 16.75 -0.89 12.42
N GLY A 16 16.26 -0.46 13.60
CA GLY A 16 15.59 0.84 13.76
C GLY A 16 14.18 0.88 13.16
N GLU A 17 13.82 2.03 12.60
CA GLU A 17 12.49 2.25 12.01
C GLU A 17 12.32 1.44 10.72
N LYS A 18 11.34 0.54 10.70
CA LYS A 18 11.07 -0.34 9.56
C LYS A 18 10.17 0.36 8.55
N VAL A 19 10.78 1.02 7.57
CA VAL A 19 10.06 1.67 6.46
C VAL A 19 10.46 1.05 5.12
N ALA A 20 9.49 0.58 4.35
CA ALA A 20 9.74 0.00 3.03
C ALA A 20 8.86 0.64 1.94
N LYS A 21 9.39 0.75 0.71
CA LYS A 21 8.63 1.18 -0.48
C LYS A 21 8.23 -0.03 -1.32
N ILE A 22 6.96 -0.13 -1.69
CA ILE A 22 6.41 -1.22 -2.51
C ILE A 22 5.65 -0.64 -3.70
N LYS A 23 5.94 -1.14 -4.90
CA LYS A 23 5.16 -0.85 -6.11
C LYS A 23 3.90 -1.71 -6.13
N VAL A 24 2.76 -1.07 -6.32
CA VAL A 24 1.43 -1.69 -6.48
C VAL A 24 0.84 -1.28 -7.83
N GLY A 25 -0.28 -1.87 -8.23
CA GLY A 25 -0.91 -1.59 -9.52
C GLY A 25 -0.24 -2.27 -10.73
N LEU A 26 0.78 -3.09 -10.49
CA LEU A 26 1.37 -3.98 -11.50
C LEU A 26 0.53 -5.26 -11.68
N TYR A 27 -0.18 -5.68 -10.65
CA TYR A 27 -1.04 -6.86 -10.63
C TYR A 27 -2.50 -6.47 -10.37
N GLU A 28 -3.34 -7.46 -10.06
CA GLU A 28 -4.70 -7.21 -9.61
C GLU A 28 -4.71 -6.53 -8.24
N ALA A 29 -5.55 -5.50 -8.08
CA ALA A 29 -5.65 -4.73 -6.85
C ALA A 29 -5.98 -5.57 -5.61
N VAL A 30 -6.71 -6.68 -5.79
CA VAL A 30 -6.98 -7.67 -4.75
C VAL A 30 -5.69 -8.30 -4.22
N ARG A 31 -4.81 -8.75 -5.13
CA ARG A 31 -3.52 -9.35 -4.78
C ARG A 31 -2.64 -8.35 -4.05
N ASP A 32 -2.57 -7.12 -4.55
CA ASP A 32 -1.80 -6.04 -3.91
C ASP A 32 -2.29 -5.79 -2.48
N GLY A 33 -3.62 -5.75 -2.27
CA GLY A 33 -4.22 -5.55 -0.95
C GLY A 33 -3.91 -6.70 0.01
N MET A 34 -3.97 -7.95 -0.46
CA MET A 34 -3.63 -9.13 0.35
C MET A 34 -2.16 -9.13 0.77
N VAL A 35 -1.24 -8.82 -0.15
CA VAL A 35 0.19 -8.76 0.14
C VAL A 35 0.51 -7.65 1.15
N VAL A 36 -0.05 -6.46 0.95
CA VAL A 36 0.12 -5.34 1.89
C VAL A 36 -0.42 -5.70 3.28
N ASN A 37 -1.60 -6.32 3.36
CA ASN A 37 -2.17 -6.75 4.63
C ASN A 37 -1.27 -7.76 5.36
N LEU A 38 -0.80 -8.79 4.64
CA LEU A 38 0.07 -9.84 5.17
C LEU A 38 1.39 -9.27 5.70
N LEU A 39 2.02 -8.35 4.97
CA LEU A 39 3.26 -7.69 5.40
C LEU A 39 3.05 -6.88 6.69
N LEU A 40 1.98 -6.09 6.73
CA LEU A 40 1.65 -5.30 7.91
C LEU A 40 1.29 -6.19 9.11
N GLU A 41 0.57 -7.28 8.89
CA GLU A 41 0.19 -8.22 9.95
C GLU A 41 1.41 -8.91 10.57
N ALA A 42 2.33 -9.42 9.75
CA ALA A 42 3.47 -10.19 10.25
C ALA A 42 4.55 -9.33 10.91
N ILE A 43 4.66 -8.05 10.55
CA ILE A 43 5.68 -7.13 11.06
C ILE A 43 4.98 -5.93 11.73
N PRO A 44 4.73 -5.98 13.05
CA PRO A 44 3.88 -5.01 13.75
C PRO A 44 4.37 -3.56 13.68
N ASP A 45 5.68 -3.34 13.59
CA ASP A 45 6.34 -2.04 13.53
C ASP A 45 6.71 -1.61 12.10
N LEU A 46 6.28 -2.35 11.08
CA LEU A 46 6.48 -1.98 9.67
C LEU A 46 5.55 -0.85 9.26
N HIS A 47 6.14 0.16 8.62
CA HIS A 47 5.44 1.19 7.86
C HIS A 47 5.71 1.05 6.36
N LEU A 48 4.67 1.22 5.55
CA LEU A 48 4.74 1.05 4.09
C LEU A 48 4.51 2.35 3.35
N ARG A 49 5.39 2.63 2.39
CA ARG A 49 5.19 3.62 1.33
C ARG A 49 4.78 2.86 0.07
N LEU A 50 3.57 3.10 -0.40
CA LEU A 50 3.02 2.42 -1.56
C LEU A 50 3.01 3.35 -2.75
N ASP A 51 3.15 2.81 -3.95
CA ASP A 51 3.22 3.60 -5.17
C ASP A 51 2.53 2.87 -6.32
N ALA A 52 1.41 3.46 -6.75
CA ALA A 52 0.52 2.89 -7.75
C ALA A 52 0.68 3.52 -9.14
N ASN A 53 1.48 4.59 -9.30
CA ASN A 53 1.68 5.27 -10.59
C ASN A 53 0.38 5.53 -11.38
N ARG A 54 -0.69 6.00 -10.73
CA ARG A 54 -2.02 6.25 -11.33
C ARG A 54 -2.69 5.02 -11.96
N ALA A 55 -2.33 3.80 -11.53
CA ALA A 55 -2.76 2.56 -12.19
C ALA A 55 -4.25 2.21 -12.02
N TRP A 56 -4.93 2.71 -10.98
CA TRP A 56 -6.26 2.21 -10.64
C TRP A 56 -7.42 3.09 -11.10
N THR A 57 -8.54 2.41 -11.39
CA THR A 57 -9.88 3.01 -11.35
C THR A 57 -10.36 3.09 -9.90
N PRO A 58 -11.40 3.89 -9.58
CA PRO A 58 -11.97 3.93 -8.23
C PRO A 58 -12.35 2.54 -7.70
N LEU A 59 -12.96 1.69 -8.55
CA LEU A 59 -13.33 0.33 -8.18
C LEU A 59 -12.10 -0.52 -7.80
N ARG A 60 -11.01 -0.45 -8.56
CA ARG A 60 -9.77 -1.18 -8.25
C ARG A 60 -9.14 -0.69 -6.95
N ALA A 61 -9.10 0.62 -6.73
CA ALA A 61 -8.59 1.18 -5.48
C ALA A 61 -9.43 0.72 -4.27
N GLN A 62 -10.77 0.68 -4.40
CA GLN A 62 -11.65 0.14 -3.37
C GLN A 62 -11.45 -1.36 -3.14
N GLN A 63 -11.23 -2.15 -4.20
CA GLN A 63 -10.87 -3.56 -4.08
C GLN A 63 -9.56 -3.73 -3.31
N PHE A 64 -8.53 -2.93 -3.58
CA PHE A 64 -7.29 -2.93 -2.79
C PHE A 64 -7.57 -2.66 -1.30
N ALA A 65 -8.25 -1.56 -0.99
CA ALA A 65 -8.50 -1.17 0.41
C ALA A 65 -9.37 -2.18 1.18
N LYS A 66 -10.27 -2.90 0.51
CA LYS A 66 -11.10 -3.95 1.12
C LYS A 66 -10.28 -5.07 1.74
N TYR A 67 -9.12 -5.40 1.17
CA TYR A 67 -8.26 -6.47 1.67
C TYR A 67 -7.24 -6.01 2.72
N VAL A 68 -7.09 -4.70 2.94
CA VAL A 68 -6.24 -4.16 4.01
C VAL A 68 -7.10 -3.91 5.25
N ASN A 69 -6.83 -4.68 6.31
CA ASN A 69 -7.48 -4.54 7.61
C ASN A 69 -7.42 -3.08 8.09
N PRO A 70 -8.57 -2.46 8.44
CA PRO A 70 -8.60 -1.08 8.93
C PRO A 70 -7.60 -0.77 10.05
N ALA A 71 -7.34 -1.73 10.94
CA ALA A 71 -6.38 -1.57 12.03
C ALA A 71 -4.92 -1.35 11.57
N TYR A 72 -4.60 -1.73 10.33
CA TYR A 72 -3.25 -1.62 9.78
C TYR A 72 -3.07 -0.39 8.88
N ARG A 73 -4.16 0.27 8.46
CA ARG A 73 -4.12 1.35 7.47
C ARG A 73 -3.30 2.56 7.92
N SER A 74 -3.24 2.84 9.21
CA SER A 74 -2.40 3.92 9.77
C SER A 74 -0.89 3.69 9.57
N ARG A 75 -0.48 2.44 9.33
CA ARG A 75 0.91 2.07 9.03
C ARG A 75 1.25 2.14 7.53
N ILE A 76 0.26 2.41 6.68
CA ILE A 76 0.54 2.89 5.32
C ILE A 76 0.88 4.38 5.45
N ALA A 77 2.18 4.70 5.44
CA ALA A 77 2.67 6.07 5.55
C ALA A 77 2.05 6.97 4.46
N PHE A 78 2.00 6.45 3.23
CA PHE A 78 1.21 7.01 2.14
C PHE A 78 1.08 6.00 0.99
N LEU A 79 0.07 6.21 0.16
CA LEU A 79 -0.11 5.59 -1.14
C LEU A 79 -0.04 6.68 -2.22
N GLU A 80 1.05 6.64 -2.98
CA GLU A 80 1.37 7.58 -4.04
C GLU A 80 0.52 7.31 -5.29
N GLU A 81 -0.21 8.34 -5.71
CA GLU A 81 -0.97 8.36 -6.96
C GLU A 81 -1.87 7.11 -7.19
N PRO A 82 -2.82 6.77 -6.28
CA PRO A 82 -3.60 5.53 -6.38
C PRO A 82 -4.38 5.42 -7.68
N CYS A 83 -5.07 6.49 -8.07
CA CYS A 83 -6.03 6.48 -9.16
C CYS A 83 -5.57 7.29 -10.37
N LYS A 84 -6.19 7.01 -11.53
CA LYS A 84 -5.98 7.73 -12.79
C LYS A 84 -6.15 9.25 -12.69
N THR A 85 -7.02 9.73 -11.80
CA THR A 85 -7.29 11.16 -11.60
C THR A 85 -7.09 11.55 -10.15
N ARG A 86 -6.67 12.80 -9.94
CA ARG A 86 -6.46 13.34 -8.59
C ARG A 86 -7.75 13.36 -7.77
N ASP A 87 -8.90 13.62 -8.39
CA ASP A 87 -10.19 13.57 -7.71
C ASP A 87 -10.53 12.18 -7.20
N ALA A 88 -10.30 11.14 -8.02
CA ALA A 88 -10.50 9.76 -7.60
C ALA A 88 -9.54 9.39 -6.45
N SER A 89 -8.27 9.81 -6.52
CA SER A 89 -7.30 9.57 -5.45
C SER A 89 -7.72 10.25 -4.14
N ARG A 90 -8.22 11.49 -4.20
CA ARG A 90 -8.76 12.20 -3.02
C ARG A 90 -10.00 11.52 -2.45
N ALA A 91 -10.92 11.06 -3.30
CA ALA A 91 -12.10 10.32 -2.86
C ALA A 91 -11.71 9.03 -2.13
N PHE A 92 -10.80 8.26 -2.72
CA PHE A 92 -10.22 7.06 -2.10
C PHE A 92 -9.64 7.34 -0.71
N ALA A 93 -8.85 8.40 -0.54
CA ALA A 93 -8.26 8.74 0.75
C ALA A 93 -9.34 9.03 1.81
N ARG A 94 -10.37 9.81 1.45
CA ARG A 94 -11.49 10.14 2.36
C ARG A 94 -12.32 8.91 2.73
N GLU A 95 -12.57 8.02 1.76
CA GLU A 95 -13.43 6.85 1.95
C GLU A 95 -12.74 5.73 2.74
N THR A 96 -11.42 5.60 2.60
CA THR A 96 -10.67 4.45 3.16
C THR A 96 -9.86 4.81 4.40
N GLY A 97 -9.56 6.09 4.62
CA GLY A 97 -8.62 6.55 5.65
C GLY A 97 -7.15 6.26 5.34
N ILE A 98 -6.83 5.79 4.12
CA ILE A 98 -5.45 5.56 3.68
C ILE A 98 -4.86 6.89 3.22
N ALA A 99 -3.75 7.30 3.83
CA ALA A 99 -3.03 8.50 3.44
C ALA A 99 -2.52 8.38 1.99
N ILE A 100 -2.57 9.47 1.24
CA ILE A 100 -2.07 9.52 -0.15
C ILE A 100 -0.94 10.53 -0.29
N ALA A 101 -0.09 10.31 -1.28
CA ALA A 101 0.95 11.25 -1.70
C ALA A 101 0.80 11.60 -3.19
N TRP A 102 1.37 12.75 -3.56
CA TRP A 102 1.54 13.18 -4.94
C TRP A 102 3.03 13.10 -5.27
N ASP A 103 3.37 12.50 -6.41
CA ASP A 103 4.71 12.61 -6.96
C ASP A 103 4.83 13.97 -7.68
N GLU A 104 6.05 14.50 -7.78
CA GLU A 104 6.34 15.72 -8.57
C GLU A 104 5.98 15.43 -10.04
N SER A 105 4.79 15.88 -10.45
CA SER A 105 4.30 15.79 -11.83
C SER A 105 4.92 16.85 -12.72
#